data_AF-A0A525J646-F1
#
_entry.id   AF-A0A525J646-F1
#
_cell.length_a   1.000
_cell.length_b   1.000
_cell.length_c   1.000
_cell.angle_alpha   90.00
_cell.angle_beta   90.00
_cell.angle_gamma   90.00
#
_symmetry.space_group_name_H-M   'P 1'
#
loop_
_entity.id
_entity.type
_entity.pdbx_description
1 polymer ?
#
loop_
_entity_poly.entity_id
_entity_poly.type
_entity_poly.pdbx_seq_one_letter_code
_entity_poly.pdbx_strand_id
1 'polypeptide(L)'
;MLPSLHDDFVVSYEVNCETRQIKLCAKRDPRLPAINEEQTSRTIVFNGIEGYQFENDAFGNIVFSLAEIPVEQLLAEYGSRIAESYRLAGAPGSWAADLASATQVLKAKGIRGFILSSSYGLSGWVLAKEALVEPT
;
A
#
# COMPACT_ATOMS: atom_id res chain seq x y z
N MET A 1 13.82 4.49 4.41
CA MET A 1 13.25 5.33 3.33
C MET A 1 12.87 4.40 2.19
N LEU A 2 11.64 4.52 1.67
CA LEU A 2 11.18 3.69 0.55
C LEU A 2 11.86 4.14 -0.76
N PRO A 3 12.17 3.21 -1.67
CA PRO A 3 12.73 3.55 -2.97
C PRO A 3 11.64 4.18 -3.84
N SER A 4 12.06 5.02 -4.79
CA SER A 4 11.14 5.46 -5.84
C SER A 4 10.78 4.28 -6.72
N LEU A 5 9.48 4.06 -6.93
CA LEU A 5 8.92 3.07 -7.86
C LEU A 5 8.38 3.73 -9.13
N HIS A 6 8.68 5.01 -9.39
CA HIS A 6 8.15 5.71 -10.55
C HIS A 6 8.53 4.99 -11.86
N ASP A 7 7.52 4.78 -12.72
CA ASP A 7 7.59 4.00 -13.97
C ASP A 7 7.89 2.50 -13.80
N ASP A 8 7.93 1.99 -12.57
CA ASP A 8 8.00 0.54 -12.36
C ASP A 8 6.62 -0.09 -12.59
N PHE A 9 6.63 -1.27 -13.21
CA PHE A 9 5.46 -2.09 -13.39
C PHE A 9 5.18 -2.91 -12.14
N VAL A 10 3.95 -2.91 -11.65
CA VAL A 10 3.53 -3.88 -10.61
C VAL A 10 3.47 -5.26 -11.27
N VAL A 11 4.29 -6.17 -10.79
CA VAL A 11 4.33 -7.58 -11.26
C VAL A 11 3.35 -8.42 -10.47
N SER A 12 3.32 -8.23 -9.16
CA SER A 12 2.41 -8.94 -8.26
C SER A 12 2.26 -8.20 -6.95
N TYR A 13 1.20 -8.51 -6.23
CA TYR A 13 1.18 -8.35 -4.79
C TYR A 13 0.57 -9.60 -4.14
N GLU A 14 1.07 -9.96 -2.97
CA GLU A 14 0.57 -11.07 -2.16
C GLU A 14 0.06 -10.54 -0.83
N VAL A 15 -1.09 -11.05 -0.38
CA VAL A 15 -1.67 -10.74 0.92
C VAL A 15 -1.57 -11.97 1.80
N ASN A 16 -0.79 -11.89 2.86
CA ASN A 16 -0.67 -12.96 3.85
C ASN A 16 -1.48 -12.60 5.10
N CYS A 17 -2.64 -13.25 5.25
CA CYS A 17 -3.57 -12.99 6.35
C CYS A 17 -3.05 -13.44 7.71
N GLU A 18 -2.26 -14.53 7.77
CA GLU A 18 -1.73 -15.09 9.02
C GLU A 18 -0.70 -14.16 9.65
N THR A 19 0.22 -13.65 8.83
CA THR A 19 1.29 -12.74 9.28
C THR A 19 0.92 -11.27 9.18
N ARG A 20 -0.26 -10.95 8.63
CA ARG A 20 -0.74 -9.59 8.33
C ARG A 20 0.31 -8.78 7.56
N GLN A 21 0.70 -9.34 6.41
CA GLN A 21 1.72 -8.77 5.53
C GLN A 21 1.19 -8.61 4.11
N ILE A 22 1.65 -7.58 3.41
CA ILE A 22 1.53 -7.45 1.96
C ILE A 22 2.94 -7.35 1.37
N LYS A 23 3.23 -8.18 0.38
CA LYS A 23 4.43 -8.06 -0.45
C LYS A 23 4.04 -7.51 -1.81
N LEU A 24 4.55 -6.33 -2.19
CA LEU A 24 4.35 -5.71 -3.49
C LEU A 24 5.65 -5.83 -4.29
N CYS A 25 5.61 -6.56 -5.40
CA CYS A 25 6.73 -6.71 -6.33
C CYS A 25 6.55 -5.77 -7.52
N ALA A 26 7.52 -4.89 -7.72
CA ALA A 26 7.58 -3.97 -8.85
C ALA A 26 8.86 -4.22 -9.67
N LYS A 27 8.79 -4.05 -10.98
CA LYS A 27 9.91 -4.26 -11.89
C LYS A 27 10.02 -3.09 -12.86
N ARG A 28 11.25 -2.61 -13.08
CA ARG A 28 11.49 -1.55 -14.06
C ARG A 28 11.12 -2.01 -15.47
N ASP A 29 10.64 -1.08 -16.31
CA ASP A 29 10.36 -1.37 -17.72
C ASP A 29 11.61 -1.94 -18.41
N PRO A 30 11.57 -3.18 -18.94
CA PRO A 30 12.70 -3.79 -19.63
C PRO A 30 13.06 -3.09 -20.95
N ARG A 31 12.18 -2.22 -21.47
CA ARG A 31 12.43 -1.43 -22.69
C ARG A 31 13.30 -0.21 -22.42
N LEU A 32 13.49 0.18 -21.16
CA LEU A 32 14.41 1.24 -20.78
C LEU A 32 15.84 0.68 -20.65
N PRO A 33 16.87 1.37 -21.16
CA PRO A 33 18.25 0.90 -21.06
C PRO A 33 18.65 0.71 -19.59
N ALA A 34 19.09 -0.50 -19.26
CA ALA A 34 19.53 -0.85 -17.91
C ALA A 34 20.81 -0.05 -17.57
N ILE A 35 20.75 0.74 -16.51
CA ILE A 35 21.93 1.46 -16.01
C ILE A 35 22.79 0.52 -15.15
N ASN A 36 22.19 -0.54 -14.57
CA ASN A 36 22.84 -1.66 -13.87
C ASN A 36 21.89 -2.89 -13.89
N GLU A 37 22.41 -4.09 -14.16
CA GLU A 37 21.61 -5.34 -14.26
C GLU A 37 21.04 -5.81 -12.89
N GLU A 38 21.59 -5.33 -11.77
CA GLU A 38 21.25 -5.79 -10.41
C GLU A 38 20.00 -5.12 -9.80
N GLN A 39 19.36 -4.14 -10.46
CA GLN A 39 18.23 -3.37 -9.89
C GLN A 39 16.92 -3.56 -10.65
N THR A 40 16.68 -4.77 -11.17
CA THR A 40 15.56 -5.00 -12.06
C THR A 40 14.21 -5.11 -11.32
N SER A 41 14.19 -5.75 -10.15
CA SER A 41 12.98 -5.98 -9.35
C SER A 41 13.14 -5.44 -7.93
N ARG A 42 12.07 -4.88 -7.38
CA ARG A 42 12.01 -4.30 -6.04
C ARG A 42 10.78 -4.85 -5.33
N THR A 43 10.99 -5.41 -4.14
CA THR A 43 9.88 -5.90 -3.31
C THR A 43 9.73 -5.01 -2.09
N ILE A 44 8.54 -4.42 -1.93
CA ILE A 44 8.14 -3.69 -0.73
C ILE A 44 7.27 -4.59 0.13
N VAL A 45 7.65 -4.72 1.40
CA VAL A 45 6.97 -5.57 2.38
C VAL A 45 6.33 -4.67 3.44
N PHE A 46 5.00 -4.64 3.48
CA PHE A 46 4.21 -3.96 4.50
C PHE A 46 3.92 -4.91 5.66
N ASN A 47 4.37 -4.58 6.88
CA ASN A 47 4.20 -5.42 8.06
C ASN A 47 3.18 -4.84 9.05
N GLY A 48 2.45 -5.72 9.73
CA GLY A 48 1.51 -5.33 10.78
C GLY A 48 0.32 -4.55 10.22
N ILE A 49 -0.32 -5.09 9.19
CA ILE A 49 -1.42 -4.45 8.48
C ILE A 49 -2.69 -4.38 9.34
N GLU A 50 -3.30 -3.21 9.38
CA GLU A 50 -4.60 -2.94 9.99
C GLU A 50 -5.70 -2.68 8.95
N GLY A 51 -5.32 -2.49 7.68
CA GLY A 51 -6.25 -2.33 6.56
C GLY A 51 -5.54 -2.02 5.26
N TYR A 52 -6.17 -2.34 4.14
CA TYR A 52 -5.72 -1.90 2.83
C TYR A 52 -6.89 -1.89 1.85
N GLN A 53 -6.71 -1.19 0.73
CA GLN A 53 -7.57 -1.25 -0.43
C GLN A 53 -6.71 -0.99 -1.65
N PHE A 54 -6.72 -1.91 -2.62
CA PHE A 54 -6.18 -1.66 -3.95
C PHE A 54 -7.29 -1.88 -4.97
N GLU A 55 -7.32 -1.03 -6.00
CA GLU A 55 -8.36 -1.02 -7.00
C GLU A 55 -7.80 -0.71 -8.38
N ASN A 56 -8.60 -0.99 -9.41
CA ASN A 56 -8.31 -0.69 -10.81
C ASN A 56 -7.08 -1.44 -11.35
N ASP A 57 -6.88 -2.69 -10.93
CA ASP A 57 -5.87 -3.55 -11.55
C ASP A 57 -6.14 -3.68 -13.05
N ALA A 58 -5.18 -3.22 -13.85
CA ALA A 58 -5.22 -3.22 -15.30
C ALA A 58 -4.33 -4.31 -15.92
N PHE A 59 -3.80 -5.26 -15.11
CA PHE A 59 -2.89 -6.33 -15.57
C PHE A 59 -1.68 -5.80 -16.36
N GLY A 60 -1.11 -4.69 -15.88
CA GLY A 60 0.00 -3.98 -16.51
C GLY A 60 0.26 -2.63 -15.85
N ASN A 61 0.06 -2.54 -14.53
CA ASN A 61 -0.02 -1.30 -13.79
C ASN A 61 1.33 -0.58 -13.74
N ILE A 62 1.33 0.74 -13.91
CA ILE A 62 2.52 1.58 -13.86
C ILE A 62 2.43 2.48 -12.64
N VAL A 63 3.40 2.38 -11.74
CA VAL A 63 3.42 3.15 -10.51
C VAL A 63 3.83 4.59 -10.80
N PHE A 64 3.05 5.54 -10.27
CA PHE A 64 3.43 6.95 -10.20
C PHE A 64 4.26 7.20 -8.94
N SER A 65 3.72 6.84 -7.77
CA SER A 65 4.45 6.94 -6.51
C SER A 65 3.93 6.00 -5.43
N LEU A 66 4.81 5.62 -4.50
CA LEU A 66 4.47 5.02 -3.21
C LEU A 66 4.91 5.99 -2.11
N ALA A 67 3.95 6.60 -1.41
CA ALA A 67 4.22 7.63 -0.40
C ALA A 67 3.79 7.18 0.99
N GLU A 68 4.63 7.41 2.00
CA GLU A 68 4.27 7.30 3.43
C GLU A 68 3.63 8.61 3.89
N ILE A 69 2.45 8.54 4.50
CA ILE A 69 1.68 9.69 4.99
C ILE A 69 1.17 9.45 6.42
N PRO A 70 0.86 10.52 7.18
CA PRO A 70 0.19 10.38 8.47
C PRO A 70 -1.17 9.68 8.35
N VAL A 71 -1.54 8.91 9.37
CA VAL A 71 -2.83 8.20 9.42
C VAL A 71 -4.00 9.17 9.32
N GLU A 72 -3.91 10.35 9.95
CA GLU A 72 -4.93 11.39 9.88
C GLU A 72 -5.25 11.79 8.44
N GLN A 73 -4.21 11.96 7.64
CA GLN A 73 -4.35 12.38 6.25
C GLN A 73 -5.05 11.28 5.44
N LEU A 74 -4.65 10.02 5.61
CA LEU A 74 -5.30 8.89 4.94
C LEU A 74 -6.78 8.77 5.35
N LEU A 75 -7.09 8.86 6.64
CA LEU A 75 -8.47 8.77 7.12
C LEU A 75 -9.34 9.96 6.68
N ALA A 76 -8.76 11.16 6.59
CA ALA A 76 -9.47 12.33 6.07
C ALA A 76 -9.83 12.15 4.58
N GLU A 77 -8.93 11.55 3.80
CA GLU A 77 -9.10 11.35 2.36
C GLU A 77 -10.01 10.14 2.02
N TYR A 78 -9.83 9.02 2.71
CA TYR A 78 -10.48 7.73 2.39
C TYR A 78 -11.57 7.32 3.39
N GLY A 79 -11.82 8.10 4.44
CA GLY A 79 -12.69 7.74 5.56
C GLY A 79 -14.11 7.34 5.14
N SER A 80 -14.75 8.07 4.22
CA SER A 80 -16.09 7.72 3.74
C SER A 80 -16.14 6.34 3.07
N ARG A 81 -15.10 6.00 2.29
CA ARG A 81 -14.96 4.70 1.61
C ARG A 81 -14.66 3.58 2.61
N ILE A 82 -13.85 3.86 3.61
CA ILE A 82 -13.55 2.93 4.71
C ILE A 82 -14.82 2.61 5.50
N ALA A 83 -15.62 3.62 5.87
CA ALA A 83 -16.88 3.44 6.58
C ALA A 83 -17.86 2.57 5.78
N GLU A 84 -17.96 2.82 4.47
CA GLU A 84 -18.84 2.05 3.60
C GLU A 84 -18.35 0.60 3.43
N SER A 85 -17.03 0.40 3.28
CA SER A 85 -16.43 -0.94 3.25
C SER A 85 -16.73 -1.72 4.54
N TYR A 86 -16.64 -1.05 5.69
CA TYR A 86 -16.95 -1.65 6.99
C TYR A 86 -18.43 -2.02 7.10
N ARG A 87 -19.32 -1.12 6.67
CA ARG A 87 -20.77 -1.37 6.66
C ARG A 87 -21.14 -2.57 5.80
N LEU A 88 -20.49 -2.74 4.64
CA LEU A 88 -20.80 -3.80 3.67
C LEU A 88 -20.16 -5.15 4.02
N ALA A 89 -18.92 -5.15 4.51
CA ALA A 89 -18.10 -6.36 4.59
C ALA A 89 -17.30 -6.50 5.90
N GLY A 90 -17.39 -5.54 6.83
CA GLY A 90 -16.60 -5.52 8.06
C GLY A 90 -15.11 -5.19 7.87
N ALA A 91 -14.69 -4.86 6.64
CA ALA A 91 -13.33 -4.44 6.32
C ALA A 91 -13.11 -2.95 6.64
N PRO A 92 -11.89 -2.49 6.93
CA PRO A 92 -10.67 -3.27 7.14
C PRO A 92 -10.54 -3.89 8.54
N GLY A 93 -11.41 -3.53 9.49
CA GLY A 93 -11.39 -4.09 10.84
C GLY A 93 -12.25 -3.28 11.81
N SER A 94 -12.35 -3.74 13.05
CA SER A 94 -13.25 -3.16 14.07
C SER A 94 -12.97 -1.68 14.39
N TRP A 95 -11.74 -1.19 14.19
CA TRP A 95 -11.41 0.22 14.37
C TRP A 95 -12.19 1.12 13.40
N ALA A 96 -12.61 0.60 12.24
CA ALA A 96 -13.38 1.35 11.24
C ALA A 96 -14.86 1.52 11.62
N ALA A 97 -15.33 0.84 12.68
CA ALA A 97 -16.66 1.03 13.23
C ALA A 97 -16.88 2.45 13.79
N ASP A 98 -15.81 3.11 14.21
CA ASP A 98 -15.81 4.47 14.72
C ASP A 98 -14.59 5.25 14.21
N LEU A 99 -14.78 5.96 13.09
CA LEU A 99 -13.72 6.77 12.50
C LEU A 99 -13.31 7.97 13.35
N ALA A 100 -14.13 8.41 14.31
CA ALA A 100 -13.77 9.52 15.19
C ALA A 100 -12.64 9.12 16.16
N SER A 101 -12.61 7.86 16.61
CA SER A 101 -11.54 7.33 17.47
C SER A 101 -10.44 6.56 16.72
N ALA A 102 -10.68 6.18 15.47
CA ALA A 102 -9.76 5.39 14.64
C ALA A 102 -8.32 5.92 14.63
N THR A 103 -8.14 7.24 14.46
CA THR A 103 -6.83 7.89 14.46
C THR A 103 -6.02 7.56 15.72
N GLN A 104 -6.64 7.70 16.89
CA GLN A 104 -5.98 7.44 18.18
C GLN A 104 -5.61 5.97 18.31
N VAL A 105 -6.52 5.06 17.94
CA VAL A 105 -6.30 3.61 17.99
C VAL A 105 -5.14 3.20 17.09
N LEU A 106 -5.11 3.68 15.85
CA LEU A 106 -4.07 3.35 14.88
C LEU A 106 -2.70 3.94 15.28
N LYS A 107 -2.67 5.19 15.77
CA LYS A 107 -1.45 5.80 16.29
C LYS A 107 -0.89 5.06 17.51
N ALA A 108 -1.74 4.64 18.44
CA ALA A 108 -1.32 3.86 19.61
C ALA A 108 -0.67 2.52 19.22
N LYS A 109 -1.03 1.97 18.05
CA LYS A 109 -0.44 0.76 17.46
C LYS A 109 0.83 1.02 16.62
N GLY A 110 1.23 2.29 16.45
CA GLY A 110 2.36 2.69 15.61
C GLY A 110 2.08 2.55 14.10
N ILE A 111 0.81 2.63 13.69
CA ILE A 111 0.40 2.50 12.29
C ILE A 111 0.66 3.79 11.52
N ARG A 112 1.00 3.62 10.25
CA ARG A 112 1.22 4.66 9.25
C ARG A 112 0.38 4.40 8.00
N GLY A 113 0.09 5.45 7.26
CA GLY A 113 -0.55 5.36 5.96
C GLY A 113 0.46 5.25 4.83
N PHE A 114 0.15 4.45 3.83
CA PHE A 114 0.92 4.36 2.59
C PHE A 114 -0.04 4.48 1.41
N ILE A 115 0.24 5.39 0.47
CA ILE A 115 -0.56 5.58 -0.74
C ILE A 115 0.23 5.08 -1.94
N LEU A 116 -0.34 4.09 -2.63
CA LEU A 116 0.12 3.65 -3.94
C LEU A 116 -0.71 4.39 -4.98
N SER A 117 -0.05 5.24 -5.75
CA SER A 117 -0.64 5.95 -6.88
C SER A 117 -0.06 5.41 -8.17
N SER A 118 -0.90 5.30 -9.20
CA SER A 118 -0.50 4.80 -10.52
C SER A 118 -0.68 5.88 -11.58
N SER A 119 0.22 5.86 -12.56
CA SER A 119 0.01 6.53 -13.85
C SER A 119 -0.92 5.72 -14.73
N TYR A 120 -1.04 4.41 -14.46
CA TYR A 120 -1.96 3.49 -15.13
C TYR A 120 -2.33 2.32 -14.21
N GLY A 121 -3.62 2.08 -13.99
CA GLY A 121 -4.12 0.90 -13.29
C GLY A 121 -4.10 1.00 -11.76
N LEU A 122 -3.53 -0.01 -11.09
CA LEU A 122 -3.63 -0.27 -9.66
C LEU A 122 -3.24 0.92 -8.77
N SER A 123 -4.21 1.46 -8.03
CA SER A 123 -4.01 2.49 -7.01
C SER A 123 -4.69 2.10 -5.70
N GLY A 124 -4.30 2.73 -4.61
CA GLY A 124 -4.98 2.60 -3.34
C GLY A 124 -4.08 2.89 -2.15
N TRP A 125 -4.37 2.24 -1.03
CA TRP A 125 -3.76 2.58 0.24
C TRP A 125 -3.54 1.36 1.13
N VAL A 126 -2.57 1.47 2.04
CA VAL A 126 -2.25 0.49 3.08
C VAL A 126 -2.08 1.21 4.42
N LEU A 127 -2.67 0.66 5.48
CA LEU A 127 -2.42 1.02 6.87
C LEU A 127 -1.58 -0.09 7.51
N ALA A 128 -0.30 0.20 7.80
CA ALA A 128 0.66 -0.78 8.31
C ALA A 128 1.61 -0.15 9.34
N LYS A 129 2.27 -0.98 10.16
CA LYS A 129 3.30 -0.50 11.11
C LYS A 129 4.52 0.03 10.37
N GLU A 130 4.91 -0.63 9.29
CA GLU A 130 6.08 -0.28 8.50
C GLU A 130 6.01 -0.83 7.08
N ALA A 131 6.85 -0.28 6.22
CA ALA A 131 7.12 -0.76 4.88
C ALA A 131 8.64 -0.87 4.69
N LEU A 132 9.13 -2.04 4.32
CA LEU A 132 10.55 -2.36 4.18
C LEU A 132 10.85 -2.84 2.76
N VAL A 133 12.10 -2.66 2.31
CA VAL A 133 12.57 -3.23 1.04
C VAL A 133 13.19 -4.59 1.34
N GLU A 134 12.76 -5.63 0.63
CA GLU A 134 13.40 -6.95 0.72
C GLU A 134 14.79 -6.88 0.05
N PRO A 135 15.87 -7.34 0.70
CA PRO A 135 17.18 -7.42 0.06
C PRO A 135 17.10 -8.33 -1.16
N THR A 136 17.68 -7.90 -2.27
CA THR A 136 17.78 -8.67 -3.51
C THR A 136 18.97 -9.62 -3.46
#